data_AF-A0A8B6ED06-F1
#
_entry.id   AF-A0A8B6ED06-F1
#
_cell.length_a   1.000
_cell.length_b   1.000
_cell.length_c   1.000
_cell.angle_alpha   90.00
_cell.angle_beta   90.00
_cell.angle_gamma   90.00
#
_symmetry.space_group_name_H-M   'P 1'
#
loop_
_entity.id
_entity.type
_entity.pdbx_description
1 polymer ?
#
loop_
_entity_poly.entity_id
_entity_poly.type
_entity_poly.pdbx_seq_one_letter_code
_entity_poly.pdbx_strand_id
1 'polypeptide(L)'
;MSRQSPHLSDVLNVLPRQNINPNQHPSPTPETSNNVTHLSHTWRSVVTPICSKTLKILLMGYPHQDAHYLVSGFEEGFRLGYEGSRVHRMSNNVQSAYQLPDVVDKKLSKEVSLGRIAPIGEAPKKEEGQFRLIHHLSYPSIHSVNDHIPCESKSVSYATVDDAVRLIVLLCRSCNLAKCDIDSAYRNIPVNYLDSELLGIN
;
A
#
# COMPACT_ATOMS: atom_id res chain seq x y z
N MET A 1 19.19 11.23 -73.10
CA MET A 1 18.46 10.05 -73.64
C MET A 1 18.60 8.97 -72.58
N SER A 2 17.56 8.54 -71.85
CA SER A 2 16.26 7.94 -72.22
C SER A 2 16.34 6.41 -72.34
N ARG A 3 15.42 5.69 -71.67
CA ARG A 3 15.25 4.22 -71.54
C ARG A 3 16.26 3.50 -70.61
N GLN A 4 15.91 2.43 -69.87
CA GLN A 4 14.60 1.92 -69.40
C GLN A 4 14.81 0.96 -68.19
N SER A 5 13.78 0.74 -67.37
CA SER A 5 13.82 -0.18 -66.22
C SER A 5 13.49 -1.64 -66.58
N PRO A 6 13.96 -2.63 -65.79
CA PRO A 6 13.26 -3.87 -65.50
C PRO A 6 12.46 -3.80 -64.17
N HIS A 7 11.75 -4.88 -63.82
CA HIS A 7 10.62 -4.91 -62.89
C HIS A 7 10.89 -5.71 -61.59
N LEU A 8 10.03 -5.56 -60.58
CA LEU A 8 10.03 -6.39 -59.36
C LEU A 8 9.69 -7.86 -59.66
N SER A 9 10.59 -8.77 -59.30
CA SER A 9 10.32 -10.13 -58.83
C SER A 9 11.60 -10.75 -58.22
N ASP A 10 11.48 -11.96 -57.66
CA ASP A 10 12.57 -12.94 -57.51
C ASP A 10 13.71 -12.70 -56.50
N VAL A 11 13.35 -12.42 -55.24
CA VAL A 11 14.11 -12.98 -54.08
C VAL A 11 13.14 -13.55 -53.04
N LEU A 12 12.68 -14.79 -53.26
CA LEU A 12 11.91 -15.57 -52.28
C LEU A 12 12.18 -17.08 -52.47
N ASN A 13 12.06 -17.83 -51.37
CA ASN A 13 12.10 -19.31 -51.27
C ASN A 13 13.46 -20.03 -51.43
N VAL A 14 14.22 -20.17 -50.33
CA VAL A 14 14.85 -21.47 -49.98
C VAL A 14 14.78 -21.70 -48.46
N LEU A 15 13.66 -22.25 -47.97
CA LEU A 15 13.59 -23.09 -46.76
C LEU A 15 12.41 -24.07 -46.91
N PRO A 16 12.52 -25.33 -46.44
CA PRO A 16 11.51 -26.36 -46.65
C PRO A 16 10.27 -26.14 -45.78
N ARG A 17 9.07 -26.30 -46.36
CA ARG A 17 7.80 -26.27 -45.63
C ARG A 17 7.56 -27.62 -44.94
N GLN A 18 7.38 -27.60 -43.62
CA GLN A 18 6.67 -28.68 -42.92
C GLN A 18 5.19 -28.32 -42.77
N ASN A 19 4.33 -29.34 -42.83
CA ASN A 19 2.89 -29.18 -42.96
C ASN A 19 2.22 -29.29 -41.57
N ILE A 20 1.71 -28.18 -41.03
CA ILE A 20 1.08 -28.15 -39.70
C ILE A 20 -0.44 -28.20 -39.82
N ASN A 21 -1.05 -29.21 -39.21
CA ASN A 21 -2.49 -29.41 -39.16
C ASN A 21 -3.13 -28.49 -38.08
N PRO A 22 -4.14 -27.65 -38.39
CA PRO A 22 -4.63 -26.63 -37.45
C PRO A 22 -5.33 -27.12 -36.16
N ASN A 23 -5.70 -28.40 -36.07
CA ASN A 23 -6.61 -28.91 -35.00
C ASN A 23 -5.95 -29.91 -34.04
N GLN A 24 -4.89 -29.51 -33.33
CA GLN A 24 -4.44 -30.18 -32.11
C GLN A 24 -4.04 -29.17 -31.03
N HIS A 25 -4.85 -29.07 -29.97
CA HIS A 25 -4.52 -28.33 -28.74
C HIS A 25 -3.74 -29.25 -27.80
N PRO A 26 -2.48 -28.94 -27.44
CA PRO A 26 -1.86 -29.53 -26.26
C PRO A 26 -2.37 -28.80 -25.01
N SER A 27 -2.84 -29.57 -24.02
CA SER A 27 -3.16 -29.02 -22.69
C SER A 27 -1.89 -28.60 -21.97
N PRO A 28 -1.83 -27.43 -21.31
CA PRO A 28 -0.64 -27.01 -20.56
C PRO A 28 -0.47 -27.86 -19.29
N THR A 29 0.57 -28.68 -19.25
CA THR A 29 1.04 -29.33 -18.02
C THR A 29 1.67 -28.29 -17.08
N PRO A 30 1.48 -28.41 -15.75
CA PRO A 30 1.99 -27.42 -14.79
C PRO A 30 3.49 -27.60 -14.54
N GLU A 31 4.33 -26.86 -15.26
CA GLU A 31 5.76 -26.78 -14.95
C GLU A 31 5.99 -25.94 -13.68
N THR A 32 6.26 -26.64 -12.57
CA THR A 32 6.35 -26.04 -11.23
C THR A 32 7.68 -25.34 -10.99
N SER A 33 7.76 -24.05 -11.33
CA SER A 33 8.90 -23.19 -11.00
C SER A 33 8.92 -22.84 -9.50
N ASN A 34 9.72 -23.58 -8.72
CA ASN A 34 9.74 -23.56 -7.25
C ASN A 34 10.43 -22.34 -6.60
N ASN A 35 10.20 -21.13 -7.10
CA ASN A 35 10.83 -19.89 -6.61
C ASN A 35 9.95 -19.03 -5.67
N VAL A 36 8.75 -19.51 -5.30
CA VAL A 36 7.79 -18.73 -4.46
C VAL A 36 8.17 -18.74 -2.96
N THR A 37 8.95 -19.72 -2.50
CA THR A 37 9.21 -19.96 -1.07
C THR A 37 9.92 -18.81 -0.35
N HIS A 38 10.80 -18.04 -1.01
CA HIS A 38 11.52 -16.94 -0.35
C HIS A 38 10.68 -15.67 -0.13
N LEU A 39 9.55 -15.51 -0.83
CA LEU A 39 8.59 -14.42 -0.59
C LEU A 39 7.67 -14.72 0.62
N SER A 40 7.60 -15.97 1.07
CA SER A 40 6.62 -16.44 2.07
C SER A 40 6.84 -15.97 3.51
N HIS A 41 7.95 -15.29 3.80
CA HIS A 41 8.30 -14.82 5.15
C HIS A 41 8.33 -13.29 5.28
N THR A 42 8.56 -12.55 4.19
CA THR A 42 8.67 -11.08 4.23
C THR A 42 7.32 -10.39 4.46
N TRP A 43 6.21 -10.91 3.92
CA TRP A 43 4.86 -10.34 4.07
C TRP A 43 4.31 -10.38 5.51
N ARG A 44 4.92 -11.14 6.42
CA ARG A 44 4.59 -11.14 7.85
C ARG A 44 5.48 -10.19 8.67
N SER A 45 6.53 -9.62 8.10
CA SER A 45 7.40 -8.70 8.80
C SER A 45 6.71 -7.34 8.94
N VAL A 46 6.47 -6.91 10.17
CA VAL A 46 6.05 -5.55 10.47
C VAL A 46 7.09 -4.56 9.95
N VAL A 47 6.63 -3.54 9.23
CA VAL A 47 7.47 -2.44 8.72
C VAL A 47 7.09 -1.15 9.44
N THR A 48 8.00 -0.67 10.29
CA THR A 48 7.86 0.60 11.02
C THR A 48 9.24 1.19 11.32
N PRO A 49 9.42 2.53 11.35
CA PRO A 49 10.64 3.16 11.87
C PRO A 49 10.71 3.12 13.41
N ILE A 50 9.67 2.66 14.11
CA ILE A 50 9.58 2.68 15.57
C ILE A 50 10.29 1.46 16.18
N CYS A 51 11.38 1.71 16.92
CA CYS A 51 12.07 0.67 17.68
C CYS A 51 11.25 0.29 18.94
N SER A 52 10.63 -0.90 18.93
CA SER A 52 9.81 -1.40 20.05
C SER A 52 10.57 -1.43 21.39
N LYS A 53 11.86 -1.80 21.36
CA LYS A 53 12.75 -1.84 22.54
C LYS A 53 12.92 -0.45 23.17
N THR A 54 13.09 0.59 22.35
CA THR A 54 13.18 1.98 22.83
C THR A 54 11.82 2.47 23.30
N LEU A 55 10.75 2.18 22.56
CA LEU A 55 9.38 2.53 22.92
C LEU A 55 8.98 1.96 24.29
N LYS A 56 9.32 0.69 24.57
CA LYS A 56 9.06 0.02 25.85
C LYS A 56 9.73 0.70 27.05
N ILE A 57 10.88 1.34 26.84
CA ILE A 57 11.57 2.14 27.88
C ILE A 57 10.87 3.50 28.05
N LEU A 58 10.49 4.16 26.95
CA LEU A 58 9.79 5.45 26.98
C LEU A 58 8.37 5.37 27.59
N LEU A 59 7.74 4.20 27.54
CA LEU A 59 6.42 3.94 28.13
C LEU A 59 6.49 3.49 29.61
N MET A 60 7.65 3.50 30.26
CA MET A 60 7.75 3.21 31.69
C MET A 60 7.00 4.26 32.52
N GLY A 61 6.04 3.81 33.33
CA GLY A 61 5.16 4.67 34.15
C GLY A 61 3.79 4.97 33.54
N TYR A 62 3.55 4.61 32.27
CA TYR A 62 2.22 4.62 31.66
C TYR A 62 1.38 3.42 32.15
N PRO A 63 0.03 3.45 31.98
CA PRO A 63 -0.81 2.30 32.30
C PRO A 63 -0.36 1.05 31.54
N HIS A 64 -0.26 -0.07 32.24
CA HIS A 64 0.31 -1.31 31.69
C HIS A 64 -0.40 -1.77 30.41
N GLN A 65 -1.74 -1.64 30.38
CA GLN A 65 -2.55 -2.07 29.24
C GLN A 65 -2.23 -1.27 27.97
N ASP A 66 -2.14 0.05 28.09
CA ASP A 66 -1.84 0.95 26.96
C ASP A 66 -0.39 0.75 26.49
N ALA A 67 0.54 0.63 27.43
CA ALA A 67 1.95 0.38 27.14
C ALA A 67 2.16 -0.97 26.42
N HIS A 68 1.46 -2.02 26.87
CA HIS A 68 1.47 -3.33 26.22
C HIS A 68 0.83 -3.26 24.82
N TYR A 69 -0.34 -2.63 24.68
CA TYR A 69 -1.04 -2.50 23.40
C TYR A 69 -0.17 -1.79 22.35
N LEU A 70 0.49 -0.68 22.73
CA LEU A 70 1.39 0.05 21.84
C LEU A 70 2.61 -0.80 21.44
N VAL A 71 3.29 -1.44 22.39
CA VAL A 71 4.48 -2.26 22.08
C VAL A 71 4.11 -3.44 21.19
N SER A 72 3.08 -4.23 21.54
CA SER A 72 2.61 -5.34 20.70
C SER A 72 2.15 -4.87 19.32
N GLY A 73 1.46 -3.74 19.22
CA GLY A 73 1.03 -3.18 17.94
C GLY A 73 2.19 -2.77 17.02
N PHE A 74 3.33 -2.32 17.57
CA PHE A 74 4.54 -2.05 16.79
C PHE A 74 5.44 -3.29 16.55
N GLU A 75 5.17 -4.43 17.20
CA GLU A 75 5.89 -5.70 16.98
C GLU A 75 5.12 -6.67 16.07
N GLU A 76 3.79 -6.68 16.13
CA GLU A 76 2.89 -7.60 15.41
C GLU A 76 1.94 -6.91 14.41
N GLY A 77 1.82 -5.58 14.48
CA GLY A 77 0.90 -4.76 13.69
C GLY A 77 -0.45 -4.57 14.36
N PHE A 78 -1.01 -3.36 14.25
CA PHE A 78 -2.29 -2.99 14.84
C PHE A 78 -3.48 -3.58 14.08
N ARG A 79 -4.52 -4.02 14.81
CA ARG A 79 -5.79 -4.49 14.22
C ARG A 79 -6.65 -3.29 13.79
N LEU A 80 -7.43 -3.45 12.71
CA LEU A 80 -8.31 -2.40 12.18
C LEU A 80 -9.70 -2.34 12.81
N GLY A 81 -10.06 -3.32 13.65
CA GLY A 81 -11.41 -3.40 14.24
C GLY A 81 -12.52 -3.69 13.22
N TYR A 82 -12.20 -4.35 12.10
CA TYR A 82 -13.17 -4.71 11.07
C TYR A 82 -13.90 -6.02 11.44
N GLU A 83 -15.22 -5.93 11.61
CA GLU A 83 -16.11 -7.03 12.04
C GLU A 83 -16.96 -7.60 10.89
N GLY A 84 -16.87 -7.02 9.69
CA GLY A 84 -17.64 -7.45 8.52
C GLY A 84 -17.13 -8.74 7.87
N SER A 85 -17.90 -9.26 6.91
CA SER A 85 -17.47 -10.41 6.11
C SER A 85 -16.19 -10.13 5.33
N ARG A 86 -15.24 -11.06 5.40
CA ARG A 86 -13.98 -11.04 4.63
C ARG A 86 -14.22 -11.63 3.25
N VAL A 87 -14.73 -10.78 2.37
CA VAL A 87 -15.02 -11.09 0.97
C VAL A 87 -14.14 -10.24 0.06
N HIS A 88 -13.74 -10.80 -1.07
CA HIS A 88 -13.05 -10.04 -2.12
C HIS A 88 -13.93 -8.86 -2.60
N ARG A 89 -13.30 -7.72 -2.84
CA ARG A 89 -13.96 -6.49 -3.31
C ARG A 89 -13.12 -5.88 -4.42
N MET A 90 -13.79 -5.31 -5.42
CA MET A 90 -13.18 -4.52 -6.47
C MET A 90 -13.85 -3.15 -6.54
N SER A 91 -13.03 -2.11 -6.67
CA SER A 91 -13.46 -0.75 -6.99
C SER A 91 -12.74 -0.30 -8.26
N ASN A 92 -13.46 0.33 -9.18
CA ASN A 92 -12.83 0.90 -10.37
C ASN A 92 -11.81 1.97 -9.97
N ASN A 93 -10.67 2.00 -10.67
CA ASN A 93 -9.70 3.08 -10.53
C ASN A 93 -10.35 4.43 -10.90
N VAL A 94 -10.01 5.49 -10.17
CA VAL A 94 -10.47 6.85 -10.49
C VAL A 94 -9.82 7.34 -11.80
N GLN A 95 -10.52 8.18 -12.55
CA GLN A 95 -10.12 8.61 -13.91
C GLN A 95 -8.67 9.14 -13.98
N SER A 96 -8.21 9.83 -12.94
CA SER A 96 -6.85 10.38 -12.84
C SER A 96 -5.74 9.32 -12.85
N ALA A 97 -6.02 8.09 -12.41
CA ALA A 97 -5.03 7.02 -12.44
C ALA A 97 -4.77 6.55 -13.89
N TYR A 98 -5.82 6.44 -14.70
CA TYR A 98 -5.71 6.14 -16.14
C TYR A 98 -5.06 7.28 -16.95
N GLN A 99 -5.14 8.52 -16.45
CA GLN A 99 -4.55 9.69 -17.11
C GLN A 99 -3.04 9.85 -16.85
N LEU A 100 -2.47 9.21 -15.82
CA LEU A 100 -1.11 9.46 -15.34
C LEU A 100 -0.37 8.16 -14.89
N PRO A 101 -0.31 7.10 -15.72
CA PRO A 101 0.23 5.79 -15.32
C PRO A 101 1.67 5.86 -14.77
N ASP A 102 2.57 6.61 -15.42
CA ASP A 102 3.98 6.74 -14.97
C ASP A 102 4.11 7.27 -13.53
N VAL A 103 3.17 8.13 -13.11
CA VAL A 103 3.15 8.73 -11.76
C VAL A 103 2.68 7.71 -10.73
N VAL A 104 1.70 6.90 -11.11
CA VAL A 104 1.14 5.79 -10.33
C VAL A 104 2.24 4.75 -10.10
N ASP A 105 2.82 4.21 -11.18
CA ASP A 105 3.81 3.14 -11.14
C ASP A 105 5.09 3.54 -10.38
N LYS A 106 5.59 4.75 -10.60
CA LYS A 106 6.78 5.28 -9.89
C LYS A 106 6.60 5.32 -8.37
N LYS A 107 5.40 5.59 -7.88
CA LYS A 107 5.12 5.64 -6.43
C LYS A 107 4.80 4.29 -5.85
N LEU A 108 4.13 3.42 -6.60
CA LEU A 108 3.89 2.05 -6.15
C LEU A 108 5.22 1.30 -6.08
N SER A 109 6.13 1.52 -7.03
CA SER A 109 7.53 1.09 -6.93
C SER A 109 8.22 1.61 -5.65
N LYS A 110 7.92 2.84 -5.21
CA LYS A 110 8.44 3.42 -3.95
C LYS A 110 7.78 2.80 -2.70
N GLU A 111 6.47 2.57 -2.70
CA GLU A 111 5.79 1.99 -1.54
C GLU A 111 6.07 0.48 -1.39
N VAL A 112 6.28 -0.23 -2.50
CA VAL A 112 6.77 -1.62 -2.54
C VAL A 112 8.23 -1.71 -2.10
N SER A 113 9.12 -0.81 -2.55
CA SER A 113 10.52 -0.80 -2.09
C SER A 113 10.68 -0.37 -0.63
N LEU A 114 9.70 0.34 -0.07
CA LEU A 114 9.57 0.60 1.36
C LEU A 114 8.78 -0.49 2.11
N GLY A 115 8.33 -1.56 1.45
CA GLY A 115 7.64 -2.70 2.07
C GLY A 115 6.24 -2.40 2.63
N ARG A 116 5.57 -1.34 2.17
CA ARG A 116 4.34 -0.80 2.80
C ARG A 116 3.02 -1.19 2.13
N ILE A 117 3.02 -1.69 0.90
CA ILE A 117 1.82 -1.82 0.04
C ILE A 117 1.88 -3.04 -0.89
N ALA A 118 0.71 -3.64 -1.15
CA ALA A 118 0.40 -4.41 -2.36
C ALA A 118 -0.52 -3.57 -3.30
N PRO A 119 -0.35 -3.61 -4.65
CA PRO A 119 -0.71 -2.52 -5.60
C PRO A 119 -2.20 -2.51 -6.04
N ILE A 120 -2.87 -1.49 -6.64
CA ILE A 120 -2.55 -0.15 -7.21
C ILE A 120 -3.68 0.88 -6.87
N GLY A 121 -3.43 2.21 -6.76
CA GLY A 121 -4.53 3.22 -6.96
C GLY A 121 -4.36 4.67 -6.42
N GLU A 122 -4.30 5.70 -7.30
CA GLU A 122 -4.05 7.12 -6.94
C GLU A 122 -5.14 8.16 -7.30
N ALA A 123 -5.18 9.28 -6.54
CA ALA A 123 -5.93 10.51 -6.82
C ALA A 123 -5.13 11.81 -6.45
N PRO A 124 -5.55 13.02 -6.91
CA PRO A 124 -4.74 14.25 -6.83
C PRO A 124 -4.68 14.96 -5.46
N LYS A 125 -3.69 15.86 -5.27
CA LYS A 125 -3.67 16.88 -4.18
C LYS A 125 -4.22 18.24 -4.66
N LYS A 126 -4.30 19.21 -3.73
CA LYS A 126 -4.45 20.67 -3.98
C LYS A 126 -3.12 21.39 -4.29
N GLU A 127 -2.03 20.67 -4.50
CA GLU A 127 -0.70 21.19 -4.85
C GLU A 127 -0.38 20.73 -6.29
N GLU A 128 -0.01 21.66 -7.17
CA GLU A 128 0.34 21.29 -8.56
C GLU A 128 1.51 20.31 -8.61
N GLY A 129 1.44 19.34 -9.53
CA GLY A 129 2.44 18.28 -9.70
C GLY A 129 2.44 17.19 -8.62
N GLN A 130 1.59 17.26 -7.59
CA GLN A 130 1.54 16.25 -6.53
C GLN A 130 0.21 15.47 -6.47
N PHE A 131 0.31 14.14 -6.42
CA PHE A 131 -0.81 13.20 -6.31
C PHE A 131 -0.55 12.26 -5.11
N ARG A 132 -1.57 11.51 -4.65
CA ARG A 132 -1.48 10.56 -3.52
C ARG A 132 -2.11 9.23 -3.91
N LEU A 133 -1.60 8.12 -3.35
CA LEU A 133 -2.38 6.88 -3.29
C LEU A 133 -3.63 7.11 -2.43
N ILE A 134 -4.80 6.73 -2.94
CA ILE A 134 -6.08 6.78 -2.24
C ILE A 134 -6.80 5.46 -2.48
N HIS A 135 -6.77 4.58 -1.47
CA HIS A 135 -7.61 3.39 -1.45
C HIS A 135 -9.03 3.81 -1.00
N HIS A 136 -10.05 3.45 -1.79
CA HIS A 136 -11.44 3.87 -1.58
C HIS A 136 -12.16 3.05 -0.48
N LEU A 137 -11.63 3.04 0.74
CA LEU A 137 -12.10 2.25 1.89
C LEU A 137 -13.57 2.51 2.33
N SER A 138 -14.20 3.57 1.79
CA SER A 138 -15.64 3.87 1.93
C SER A 138 -16.48 3.46 0.70
N TYR A 139 -16.03 2.50 -0.12
CA TYR A 139 -16.81 1.90 -1.22
C TYR A 139 -16.87 0.36 -1.07
N PRO A 140 -17.96 -0.29 -1.53
CA PRO A 140 -19.25 0.31 -1.89
C PRO A 140 -19.96 0.89 -0.66
N SER A 141 -20.79 1.92 -0.84
CA SER A 141 -21.55 2.53 0.27
C SER A 141 -22.36 1.47 1.03
N ILE A 142 -22.47 1.60 2.35
CA ILE A 142 -23.15 0.66 3.29
C ILE A 142 -22.41 -0.68 3.49
N HIS A 143 -21.56 -1.09 2.55
CA HIS A 143 -20.83 -2.37 2.60
C HIS A 143 -19.31 -2.23 2.44
N SER A 144 -18.76 -1.07 2.79
CA SER A 144 -17.33 -0.77 2.67
C SER A 144 -16.50 -1.36 3.81
N VAL A 145 -15.19 -1.12 3.81
CA VAL A 145 -14.33 -1.47 4.96
C VAL A 145 -14.69 -0.59 6.15
N ASN A 146 -14.86 0.72 5.92
CA ASN A 146 -15.19 1.69 6.95
C ASN A 146 -16.59 1.48 7.58
N ASP A 147 -17.56 0.93 6.85
CA ASP A 147 -18.91 0.70 7.38
C ASP A 147 -18.93 -0.34 8.50
N HIS A 148 -18.14 -1.42 8.39
CA HIS A 148 -18.11 -2.53 9.35
C HIS A 148 -17.00 -2.41 10.43
N ILE A 149 -16.58 -1.19 10.75
CA ILE A 149 -15.77 -0.89 11.94
C ILE A 149 -16.70 -0.26 13.00
N PRO A 150 -16.75 -0.72 14.26
CA PRO A 150 -17.63 -0.16 15.28
C PRO A 150 -17.45 1.34 15.52
N CYS A 151 -18.52 2.02 15.96
CA CYS A 151 -18.47 3.46 16.27
C CYS A 151 -17.57 3.76 17.46
N GLU A 152 -17.50 2.82 18.39
CA GLU A 152 -16.64 2.79 19.57
C GLU A 152 -15.16 2.80 19.16
N SER A 153 -14.81 2.06 18.09
CA SER A 153 -13.47 2.02 17.49
C SER A 153 -13.17 3.20 16.56
N LYS A 154 -14.18 3.97 16.14
CA LYS A 154 -14.05 5.20 15.34
C LYS A 154 -13.91 6.47 16.20
N SER A 155 -14.28 6.40 17.49
CA SER A 155 -14.25 7.55 18.39
C SER A 155 -12.81 7.97 18.70
N VAL A 156 -12.44 9.19 18.32
CA VAL A 156 -11.09 9.76 18.54
C VAL A 156 -11.20 11.07 19.31
N SER A 157 -10.46 11.16 20.42
CA SER A 157 -10.28 12.39 21.18
C SER A 157 -8.88 12.95 20.93
N TYR A 158 -8.80 14.21 20.55
CA TYR A 158 -7.55 14.90 20.25
C TYR A 158 -7.19 15.89 21.36
N ALA A 159 -5.93 15.91 21.76
CA ALA A 159 -5.41 16.97 22.63
C ALA A 159 -5.52 18.33 21.93
N THR A 160 -6.00 19.35 22.66
CA THR A 160 -6.21 20.69 22.12
C THR A 160 -4.95 21.54 22.20
N VAL A 161 -4.94 22.68 21.49
CA VAL A 161 -3.89 23.70 21.67
C VAL A 161 -3.88 24.20 23.11
N ASP A 162 -5.04 24.32 23.76
CA ASP A 162 -5.14 24.76 25.15
C ASP A 162 -4.56 23.74 26.14
N ASP A 163 -4.60 22.43 25.84
CA ASP A 163 -3.91 21.41 26.63
C ASP A 163 -2.39 21.58 26.55
N ALA A 164 -1.86 21.82 25.35
CA ALA A 164 -0.43 22.11 25.17
C ALA A 164 -0.03 23.41 25.90
N VAL A 165 -0.83 24.47 25.81
CA VAL A 165 -0.59 25.73 26.53
C VAL A 165 -0.65 25.53 28.05
N ARG A 166 -1.63 24.77 28.57
CA ARG A 166 -1.71 24.40 30.00
C ARG A 166 -0.44 23.69 30.46
N LEU A 167 0.04 22.70 29.71
CA LEU A 167 1.27 21.96 30.03
C LEU A 167 2.52 22.87 30.02
N ILE A 168 2.65 23.75 29.02
CA ILE A 168 3.76 24.71 28.94
C ILE A 168 3.77 25.66 30.15
N VAL A 169 2.62 26.20 30.53
CA VAL A 169 2.48 27.10 31.70
C VAL A 169 2.77 26.39 33.02
N LEU A 170 2.42 25.10 33.14
CA LEU A 170 2.68 24.29 34.33
C LEU A 170 4.16 23.90 34.50
N LEU A 171 4.89 23.66 33.40
CA LEU A 171 6.25 23.09 33.46
C LEU A 171 7.30 24.07 33.98
N CYS A 172 7.43 25.26 33.39
CA CYS A 172 8.08 26.43 34.01
C CYS A 172 7.95 27.71 33.18
N ARG A 173 8.15 28.88 33.82
CA ARG A 173 8.56 30.10 33.10
C ARG A 173 9.95 29.90 32.50
N SER A 174 10.13 30.39 31.27
CA SER A 174 11.40 30.33 30.50
C SER A 174 11.86 28.92 30.08
N CYS A 175 10.93 27.99 29.86
CA CYS A 175 11.23 26.73 29.17
C CYS A 175 11.65 26.94 27.71
N ASN A 176 12.66 26.20 27.23
CA ASN A 176 12.92 26.06 25.80
C ASN A 176 11.90 25.08 25.19
N LEU A 177 11.37 25.42 24.02
CA LEU A 177 10.38 24.60 23.30
C LEU A 177 10.94 24.18 21.93
N ALA A 178 10.71 22.92 21.57
CA ALA A 178 11.03 22.37 20.26
C ALA A 178 9.75 21.84 19.60
N LYS A 179 9.60 22.08 18.29
CA LYS A 179 8.54 21.49 17.47
C LYS A 179 9.17 20.52 16.47
N CYS A 180 8.62 19.31 16.40
CA CYS A 180 8.97 18.32 15.39
C CYS A 180 7.68 17.81 14.74
N ASP A 181 7.67 17.73 13.42
CA ASP A 181 6.57 17.15 12.64
C ASP A 181 6.97 15.76 12.15
N ILE A 182 6.10 14.77 12.32
CA ILE A 182 6.36 13.39 11.90
C ILE A 182 5.92 13.22 10.45
N ASP A 183 6.89 13.10 9.52
CA ASP A 183 6.56 12.78 8.13
C ASP A 183 5.81 11.45 8.01
N SER A 184 4.80 11.44 7.14
CA SER A 184 4.05 10.27 6.73
C SER A 184 3.47 9.46 7.90
N ALA A 185 3.17 10.10 9.04
CA ALA A 185 2.87 9.46 10.33
C ALA A 185 2.00 8.20 10.28
N TYR A 186 0.87 8.21 9.55
CA TYR A 186 -0.01 7.04 9.40
C TYR A 186 0.68 5.82 8.75
N ARG A 187 1.65 6.02 7.85
CA ARG A 187 2.46 4.95 7.24
C ARG A 187 3.57 4.42 8.15
N ASN A 188 3.76 5.02 9.32
CA ASN A 188 4.69 4.54 10.35
C ASN A 188 3.98 3.63 11.37
N ILE A 189 2.64 3.62 11.37
CA ILE A 189 1.80 2.71 12.16
C ILE A 189 1.58 1.43 11.34
N PRO A 190 2.14 0.28 11.74
CA PRO A 190 2.00 -0.95 10.98
C PRO A 190 0.62 -1.58 11.21
N VAL A 191 0.06 -2.18 10.16
CA VAL A 191 -1.22 -2.92 10.24
C VAL A 191 -0.92 -4.41 10.35
N ASN A 192 -1.70 -5.11 11.17
CA ASN A 192 -1.55 -6.53 11.40
C ASN A 192 -1.70 -7.34 10.10
N TYR A 193 -0.89 -8.38 9.89
CA TYR A 193 -0.97 -9.20 8.68
C TYR A 193 -2.36 -9.82 8.46
N LEU A 194 -3.11 -10.10 9.53
CA LEU A 194 -4.50 -10.61 9.48
C LEU A 194 -5.51 -9.60 8.91
N ASP A 195 -5.20 -8.30 8.91
CA ASP A 195 -6.06 -7.25 8.36
C ASP A 195 -5.51 -6.63 7.07
N SER A 196 -4.36 -7.13 6.59
CA SER A 196 -3.69 -6.62 5.37
C SER A 196 -4.58 -6.68 4.12
N GLU A 197 -5.39 -7.73 3.98
CA GLU A 197 -6.36 -7.91 2.88
C GLU A 197 -7.42 -6.81 2.81
N LEU A 198 -7.71 -6.12 3.91
CA LEU A 198 -8.71 -5.04 3.99
C LEU A 198 -8.15 -3.70 3.48
N LEU A 199 -6.82 -3.58 3.39
CA LEU A 199 -6.12 -2.42 2.84
C LEU A 199 -5.42 -2.73 1.50
N GLY A 200 -5.31 -4.01 1.15
CA GLY A 200 -4.81 -4.48 -0.14
C GLY A 200 -5.72 -4.06 -1.29
N ILE A 201 -5.12 -3.93 -2.47
CA ILE A 201 -5.79 -3.63 -3.72
C ILE A 201 -5.45 -4.79 -4.70
N ASN A 202 -6.07 -4.82 -5.88
CA ASN A 202 -5.85 -5.83 -6.94
C ASN A 202 -5.46 -5.12 -8.24
#